data_AF-C7DS88-F1
#
_entry.id   AF-C7DS88-F1
#
_cell.length_a   1.000
_cell.length_b   1.000
_cell.length_c   1.000
_cell.angle_alpha   90.00
_cell.angle_beta   90.00
_cell.angle_gamma   90.00
#
_symmetry.space_group_name_H-M   'P 1'
#
loop_
_entity.id
_entity.type
_entity.pdbx_description
1 polymer ?
#
loop_
_entity_poly.entity_id
_entity_poly.type
_entity_poly.pdbx_seq_one_letter_code
_entity_poly.pdbx_strand_id
1 'polypeptide(L)'
;EGHGTGTKVGDPIEATAIHNVLGKGRTQREPLLIGSVKSNIGHLEGASGIAGILKAAMMLERSFILPNFDFKSPNPKIPWKEWKLQVPPMQKLFPRNKKYISVNNFGFGGTNGHVVLEAAPFRPKEELTATKLARRHKLIVFSANDKSSLGAVMKNTVIYLERRPEAFEGSLMRSMAYTLGQRRSLLQWRAAVQIKDSLDLIEALNGEKVVIRKELEPLRVGYVFTGQGAQW
;
A
#
# COMPACT_ATOMS: atom_id res chain seq x y z
N GLU A 1 6.38 -15.07 -8.71
CA GLU A 1 6.41 -15.40 -7.27
C GLU A 1 6.14 -16.89 -7.15
N GLY A 2 7.17 -17.69 -6.94
CA GLY A 2 7.05 -19.14 -6.79
C GLY A 2 6.54 -19.51 -5.40
N HIS A 3 6.07 -20.75 -5.26
CA HIS A 3 5.83 -21.37 -3.96
C HIS A 3 7.17 -21.46 -3.21
N GLY A 4 8.24 -21.88 -3.87
CA GLY A 4 9.64 -21.64 -3.52
C GLY A 4 9.94 -21.80 -2.03
N THR A 5 9.75 -23.02 -1.53
CA THR A 5 9.98 -23.38 -0.12
C THR A 5 11.44 -23.70 0.19
N GLY A 6 12.32 -23.71 -0.82
CA GLY A 6 13.74 -24.00 -0.62
C GLY A 6 14.03 -25.50 -0.46
N THR A 7 13.08 -26.37 -0.85
CA THR A 7 13.24 -27.81 -0.67
C THR A 7 14.04 -28.42 -1.82
N LYS A 8 14.91 -29.38 -1.50
CA LYS A 8 15.77 -30.06 -2.50
C LYS A 8 14.99 -30.74 -3.63
N VAL A 9 13.75 -31.13 -3.36
CA VAL A 9 12.86 -31.85 -4.29
C VAL A 9 11.83 -30.90 -4.91
N GLY A 10 11.20 -30.03 -4.12
CA GLY A 10 10.13 -29.16 -4.60
C GLY A 10 10.61 -28.07 -5.55
N ASP A 11 11.75 -27.43 -5.28
CA ASP A 11 12.23 -26.32 -6.11
C ASP A 11 12.49 -26.76 -7.57
N PRO A 12 13.18 -27.90 -7.85
CA PRO A 12 13.29 -28.40 -9.22
C PRO A 12 11.96 -28.74 -9.89
N ILE A 13 11.02 -29.34 -9.15
CA ILE A 13 9.69 -29.69 -9.67
C ILE A 13 8.91 -28.43 -10.07
N GLU A 14 8.90 -27.43 -9.20
CA GLU A 14 8.25 -26.15 -9.50
C GLU A 14 8.90 -25.45 -10.69
N ALA A 15 10.24 -25.39 -10.74
CA ALA A 15 10.95 -24.77 -11.86
C ALA A 15 10.66 -25.48 -13.19
N THR A 16 10.53 -26.81 -13.17
CA THR A 16 10.13 -27.61 -14.34
C THR A 16 8.74 -27.24 -14.82
N ALA A 17 7.77 -27.17 -13.91
CA ALA A 17 6.40 -26.77 -14.24
C ALA A 17 6.34 -25.36 -14.82
N ILE A 18 7.09 -24.41 -14.24
CA ILE A 18 7.21 -23.04 -14.73
C ILE A 18 7.80 -23.02 -16.15
N HIS A 19 8.88 -23.77 -16.41
CA HIS A 19 9.49 -23.84 -17.73
C HIS A 19 8.52 -24.39 -18.78
N ASN A 20 7.84 -25.49 -18.47
CA ASN A 20 6.92 -26.16 -19.39
C ASN A 20 5.76 -25.25 -19.83
N VAL A 21 5.27 -24.40 -18.93
CA VAL A 21 4.12 -23.52 -19.19
C VAL A 21 4.52 -22.14 -19.70
N LEU A 22 5.56 -21.53 -19.11
CA LEU A 22 5.92 -20.12 -19.32
C LEU A 22 7.28 -19.91 -20.03
N GLY A 23 7.95 -21.01 -20.40
CA GLY A 23 9.26 -21.00 -21.06
C GLY A 23 9.22 -20.69 -22.56
N LYS A 24 8.08 -20.92 -23.23
CA LYS A 24 7.94 -20.66 -24.68
C LYS A 24 8.18 -19.18 -24.99
N GLY A 25 9.05 -18.91 -25.96
CA GLY A 25 9.38 -17.55 -26.42
C GLY A 25 10.34 -16.78 -25.50
N ARG A 26 10.88 -17.39 -24.44
CA ARG A 26 11.90 -16.77 -23.58
C ARG A 26 13.27 -16.81 -24.27
N THR A 27 14.07 -15.77 -24.04
CA THR A 27 15.44 -15.67 -24.55
C THR A 27 16.41 -15.41 -23.40
N GLN A 28 17.72 -15.51 -23.63
CA GLN A 28 18.71 -15.16 -22.59
C GLN A 28 18.65 -13.68 -22.20
N ARG A 29 18.17 -12.81 -23.09
CA ARG A 29 18.01 -11.37 -22.83
C ARG A 29 16.70 -11.05 -22.11
N GLU A 30 15.69 -11.90 -22.28
CA GLU A 30 14.38 -11.78 -21.62
C GLU A 30 14.02 -13.08 -20.88
N PRO A 31 14.79 -13.50 -19.86
CA PRO A 31 14.47 -14.68 -19.08
C PRO A 31 13.19 -14.45 -18.26
N LEU A 32 12.52 -15.54 -17.88
CA LEU A 32 11.47 -15.47 -16.88
C LEU A 32 12.12 -15.31 -15.50
N LEU A 33 11.69 -14.27 -14.79
CA LEU A 33 12.21 -13.95 -13.47
C LEU A 33 11.39 -14.66 -12.41
N ILE A 34 12.08 -15.41 -11.55
CA ILE A 34 11.45 -16.17 -10.47
C ILE A 34 12.05 -15.78 -9.14
N GLY A 35 11.26 -15.86 -8.09
CA GLY A 35 11.64 -15.53 -6.72
C GLY A 35 10.53 -15.91 -5.76
N SER A 36 10.80 -15.85 -4.46
CA SER A 36 9.86 -16.24 -3.39
C SER A 36 10.04 -15.31 -2.20
N VAL A 37 8.94 -14.79 -1.65
CA VAL A 37 8.92 -13.96 -0.43
C VAL A 37 9.38 -14.77 0.78
N LYS A 38 9.32 -16.10 0.70
CA LYS A 38 9.73 -16.99 1.79
C LYS A 38 11.20 -16.88 2.13
N SER A 39 12.05 -16.42 1.20
CA SER A 39 13.46 -16.11 1.53
C SER A 39 13.58 -14.98 2.56
N ASN A 40 12.60 -14.08 2.63
CA ASN A 40 12.64 -12.89 3.48
C ASN A 40 11.94 -13.10 4.82
N ILE A 41 10.79 -13.79 4.81
CA ILE A 41 9.90 -13.88 5.98
C ILE A 41 9.55 -15.32 6.38
N GLY A 42 10.19 -16.32 5.77
CA GLY A 42 9.90 -17.72 6.00
C GLY A 42 8.60 -18.19 5.36
N HIS A 43 8.26 -19.46 5.64
CA HIS A 43 7.02 -20.07 5.15
C HIS A 43 5.88 -19.81 6.13
N LEU A 44 4.96 -18.90 5.79
CA LEU A 44 3.83 -18.52 6.65
C LEU A 44 2.63 -19.49 6.58
N GLU A 45 2.87 -20.74 6.18
CA GLU A 45 1.83 -21.78 6.04
C GLU A 45 0.55 -21.26 5.34
N GLY A 46 -0.58 -21.22 6.05
CA GLY A 46 -1.88 -20.75 5.54
C GLY A 46 -1.87 -19.31 5.00
N ALA A 47 -0.95 -18.45 5.45
CA ALA A 47 -0.80 -17.08 4.97
C ALA A 47 0.24 -16.92 3.83
N SER A 48 0.85 -18.01 3.35
CA SER A 48 1.91 -17.94 2.33
C SER A 48 1.41 -17.39 0.99
N GLY A 49 0.20 -17.74 0.59
CA GLY A 49 -0.40 -17.25 -0.65
C GLY A 49 -0.59 -15.73 -0.63
N ILE A 50 -1.18 -15.20 0.44
CA ILE A 50 -1.43 -13.75 0.56
C ILE A 50 -0.13 -12.95 0.66
N ALA A 51 0.90 -13.48 1.32
CA ALA A 51 2.22 -12.83 1.35
C ALA A 51 2.85 -12.72 -0.05
N GLY A 52 2.73 -13.77 -0.87
CA GLY A 52 3.17 -13.75 -2.27
C GLY A 52 2.39 -12.75 -3.12
N ILE A 53 1.07 -12.68 -2.92
CA ILE A 53 0.19 -11.69 -3.58
C ILE A 53 0.58 -10.26 -3.19
N LEU A 54 0.84 -9.99 -1.91
CA LEU A 54 1.25 -8.67 -1.43
C LEU A 54 2.59 -8.25 -2.05
N LYS A 55 3.59 -9.14 -2.09
CA LYS A 55 4.87 -8.87 -2.77
C LYS A 55 4.65 -8.57 -4.26
N ALA A 56 3.85 -9.38 -4.96
CA ALA A 56 3.55 -9.18 -6.37
C ALA A 56 2.83 -7.85 -6.63
N ALA A 57 1.82 -7.51 -5.83
CA ALA A 57 1.09 -6.25 -5.93
C ALA A 57 2.02 -5.04 -5.71
N MET A 58 2.89 -5.09 -4.70
CA MET A 58 3.88 -4.04 -4.43
C MET A 58 4.90 -3.90 -5.57
N MET A 59 5.37 -5.01 -6.16
CA MET A 59 6.27 -5.00 -7.30
C MET A 59 5.64 -4.33 -8.54
N LEU A 60 4.36 -4.63 -8.81
CA LEU A 60 3.59 -4.00 -9.89
C LEU A 60 3.34 -2.52 -9.63
N GLU A 61 2.85 -2.17 -8.43
CA GLU A 61 2.55 -0.79 -8.03
C GLU A 61 3.79 0.11 -8.09
N ARG A 62 4.92 -0.39 -7.58
CA ARG A 62 6.17 0.38 -7.51
C ARG A 62 7.03 0.25 -8.77
N SER A 63 6.64 -0.58 -9.74
CA SER A 63 7.41 -0.83 -10.95
C SER A 63 8.85 -1.32 -10.68
N PHE A 64 9.01 -2.20 -9.68
CA PHE A 64 10.28 -2.85 -9.37
C PHE A 64 10.13 -4.36 -9.24
N ILE A 65 11.20 -5.09 -9.57
CA ILE A 65 11.37 -6.50 -9.28
C ILE A 65 12.34 -6.64 -8.13
N LEU A 66 11.91 -7.35 -7.08
CA LEU A 66 12.70 -7.57 -5.87
C LEU A 66 13.52 -8.87 -5.95
N PRO A 67 14.74 -8.90 -5.37
CA PRO A 67 15.56 -10.10 -5.28
C PRO A 67 15.02 -11.09 -4.24
N ASN A 68 15.54 -12.31 -4.26
CA ASN A 68 15.46 -13.19 -3.09
C ASN A 68 16.52 -12.74 -2.06
N PHE A 69 16.18 -12.83 -0.77
CA PHE A 69 17.11 -12.54 0.31
C PHE A 69 18.25 -13.57 0.35
N ASP A 70 19.48 -13.08 0.56
CA ASP A 70 20.73 -13.85 0.63
C ASP A 70 20.92 -14.90 -0.49
N PHE A 71 20.48 -14.59 -1.71
CA PHE A 71 20.63 -15.49 -2.85
C PHE A 71 22.07 -15.47 -3.41
N LYS A 72 22.85 -16.53 -3.12
CA LYS A 72 24.27 -16.63 -3.55
C LYS A 72 24.45 -17.44 -4.82
N SER A 73 23.93 -18.67 -4.83
CA SER A 73 24.09 -19.59 -5.95
C SER A 73 22.78 -20.30 -6.28
N PRO A 74 22.49 -20.51 -7.58
CA PRO A 74 21.32 -21.24 -8.00
C PRO A 74 21.44 -22.75 -7.69
N ASN A 75 20.30 -23.41 -7.43
CA ASN A 75 20.26 -24.87 -7.30
C ASN A 75 20.70 -25.54 -8.62
N PRO A 76 21.76 -26.37 -8.63
CA PRO A 76 22.33 -26.95 -9.86
C PRO A 76 21.41 -27.98 -10.52
N LYS A 77 20.39 -28.48 -9.82
CA LYS A 77 19.38 -29.40 -10.39
C LYS A 77 18.39 -28.71 -11.33
N ILE A 78 18.41 -27.38 -11.41
CA ILE A 78 17.55 -26.61 -12.30
C ILE A 78 18.42 -26.14 -13.49
N PRO A 79 18.07 -26.48 -14.74
CA PRO A 79 18.75 -26.00 -15.95
C PRO A 79 18.53 -24.50 -16.26
N TRP A 80 18.91 -23.60 -15.35
CA TRP A 80 18.62 -22.15 -15.43
C TRP A 80 18.90 -21.50 -16.79
N LYS A 81 20.09 -21.75 -17.35
CA LYS A 81 20.51 -21.20 -18.64
C LYS A 81 19.72 -21.81 -19.81
N GLU A 82 19.40 -23.09 -19.74
CA GLU A 82 18.64 -23.78 -20.79
C GLU A 82 17.20 -23.27 -20.80
N TRP A 83 16.57 -23.29 -19.62
CA TRP A 83 15.16 -22.96 -19.41
C TRP A 83 14.86 -21.46 -19.39
N LYS A 84 15.89 -20.61 -19.54
CA LYS A 84 15.79 -19.14 -19.50
C LYS A 84 15.08 -18.66 -18.23
N LEU A 85 15.40 -19.28 -17.10
CA LEU A 85 14.92 -18.87 -15.78
C LEU A 85 16.02 -18.09 -15.07
N GLN A 86 15.65 -17.10 -14.27
CA GLN A 86 16.61 -16.33 -13.50
C GLN A 86 16.02 -15.86 -12.17
N VAL A 87 16.78 -16.03 -11.09
CA VAL A 87 16.53 -15.32 -9.83
C VAL A 87 17.22 -13.96 -9.89
N PRO A 88 16.51 -12.83 -9.71
CA PRO A 88 17.12 -11.51 -9.73
C PRO A 88 18.09 -11.35 -8.54
N PRO A 89 19.37 -10.99 -8.77
CA PRO A 89 20.37 -10.87 -7.70
C PRO A 89 20.24 -9.55 -6.91
N MET A 90 19.57 -8.56 -7.47
CA MET A 90 19.32 -7.26 -6.87
C MET A 90 18.00 -6.67 -7.38
N GLN A 91 17.51 -5.62 -6.72
CA GLN A 91 16.34 -4.88 -7.19
C GLN A 91 16.60 -4.32 -8.60
N LYS A 92 15.62 -4.44 -9.48
CA LYS A 92 15.67 -3.84 -10.82
C LYS A 92 14.31 -3.32 -11.25
N LEU A 93 14.29 -2.44 -12.26
CA LEU A 93 13.04 -1.90 -12.79
C LEU A 93 12.17 -3.01 -13.39
N PHE A 94 10.86 -2.88 -13.21
CA PHE A 94 9.88 -3.72 -13.88
C PHE A 94 9.91 -3.43 -15.39
N PRO A 95 10.03 -4.44 -16.28
CA PRO A 95 10.10 -4.20 -17.72
C PRO A 95 8.82 -3.54 -18.24
N ARG A 96 8.95 -2.43 -18.98
CA ARG A 96 7.81 -1.63 -19.49
C ARG A 96 6.85 -2.42 -20.40
N ASN A 97 7.37 -3.42 -21.12
CA ASN A 97 6.61 -4.27 -22.03
C ASN A 97 5.96 -5.49 -21.35
N LYS A 98 6.14 -5.67 -20.04
CA LYS A 98 5.53 -6.77 -19.27
C LYS A 98 4.54 -6.17 -18.28
N LYS A 99 3.47 -6.91 -18.00
CA LYS A 99 2.35 -6.44 -17.16
C LYS A 99 1.95 -7.39 -16.06
N TYR A 100 2.43 -8.64 -16.12
CA TYR A 100 1.92 -9.73 -15.33
C TYR A 100 2.95 -10.29 -14.35
N ILE A 101 2.49 -10.64 -13.15
CA ILE A 101 3.21 -11.48 -12.19
C ILE A 101 2.30 -12.65 -11.82
N SER A 102 2.81 -13.87 -12.01
CA SER A 102 2.16 -15.07 -11.48
C SER A 102 2.61 -15.37 -10.04
N VAL A 103 1.69 -15.84 -9.20
CA VAL A 103 1.91 -16.32 -7.83
C VAL A 103 1.50 -17.78 -7.73
N ASN A 104 2.43 -18.64 -7.32
CA ASN A 104 2.20 -20.06 -7.03
C ASN A 104 2.10 -20.29 -5.53
N ASN A 105 1.18 -21.16 -5.11
CA ASN A 105 1.15 -21.70 -3.76
C ASN A 105 0.65 -23.15 -3.76
N PHE A 106 1.49 -24.08 -3.34
CA PHE A 106 1.19 -25.52 -3.36
C PHE A 106 1.01 -26.03 -1.93
N GLY A 107 -0.18 -26.50 -1.60
CA GLY A 107 -0.50 -27.04 -0.28
C GLY A 107 0.11 -28.42 -0.09
N PHE A 108 0.60 -28.71 1.11
CA PHE A 108 1.18 -30.01 1.45
C PHE A 108 0.22 -31.19 1.18
N GLY A 109 -1.09 -30.99 1.38
CA GLY A 109 -2.13 -31.97 1.05
C GLY A 109 -2.44 -32.14 -0.44
N GLY A 110 -1.66 -31.51 -1.34
CA GLY A 110 -1.79 -31.65 -2.80
C GLY A 110 -2.71 -30.63 -3.48
N THR A 111 -3.39 -29.77 -2.72
CA THR A 111 -4.22 -28.68 -3.30
C THR A 111 -3.34 -27.53 -3.77
N ASN A 112 -3.45 -27.16 -5.03
CA ASN A 112 -2.63 -26.13 -5.67
C ASN A 112 -3.43 -24.85 -5.94
N GLY A 113 -2.82 -23.70 -5.70
CA GLY A 113 -3.34 -22.38 -6.06
C GLY A 113 -2.38 -21.64 -6.97
N HIS A 114 -2.92 -21.00 -8.01
CA HIS A 114 -2.19 -20.14 -8.93
C HIS A 114 -3.02 -18.90 -9.23
N VAL A 115 -2.41 -17.72 -9.17
CA VAL A 115 -3.05 -16.47 -9.58
C VAL A 115 -2.11 -15.65 -10.45
N VAL A 116 -2.69 -14.94 -11.43
CA VAL A 116 -1.97 -13.99 -12.29
C VAL A 116 -2.46 -12.60 -11.96
N LEU A 117 -1.55 -11.71 -11.57
CA LEU A 117 -1.82 -10.31 -11.29
C LEU A 117 -1.38 -9.46 -12.47
N GLU A 118 -2.20 -8.50 -12.87
CA GLU A 118 -1.83 -7.43 -13.80
C GLU A 118 -1.62 -6.11 -13.05
N ALA A 119 -0.71 -5.26 -13.52
CA ALA A 119 -0.63 -3.87 -13.06
C ALA A 119 -1.98 -3.17 -13.25
N ALA A 120 -2.42 -2.43 -12.23
CA ALA A 120 -3.60 -1.58 -12.38
C ALA A 120 -3.38 -0.53 -13.49
N PRO A 121 -4.42 -0.15 -14.24
CA PRO A 121 -4.30 0.90 -15.25
C PRO A 121 -3.73 2.18 -14.64
N PHE A 122 -2.73 2.77 -15.30
CA PHE A 122 -2.19 4.05 -14.89
C PHE A 122 -3.29 5.10 -14.95
N ARG A 123 -3.63 5.67 -13.80
CA ARG A 123 -4.49 6.84 -13.70
C ARG A 123 -3.59 8.02 -13.37
N PRO A 124 -3.39 8.99 -14.28
CA PRO A 124 -2.67 10.20 -13.92
C PRO A 124 -3.33 10.79 -12.68
N LYS A 125 -2.54 11.18 -11.68
CA LYS A 125 -3.08 11.99 -10.59
C LYS A 125 -3.71 13.19 -11.27
N GLU A 126 -5.00 13.43 -11.02
CA GLU A 126 -5.60 14.69 -11.43
C GLU A 126 -4.79 15.80 -10.74
N GLU A 127 -3.92 16.45 -11.51
CA GLU A 127 -3.42 17.75 -11.14
C GLU A 127 -4.63 18.66 -11.20
N LEU A 128 -5.31 18.78 -10.07
CA LEU A 128 -6.25 19.86 -9.95
C LEU A 128 -5.42 21.11 -10.03
N THR A 129 -5.52 21.77 -11.19
CA THR A 129 -5.09 23.15 -11.39
C THR A 129 -5.33 23.87 -10.08
N ALA A 130 -4.26 24.45 -9.53
CA ALA A 130 -4.23 25.15 -8.25
C ALA A 130 -5.24 26.32 -8.27
N THR A 131 -6.51 25.98 -8.16
CA THR A 131 -7.66 26.85 -8.22
C THR A 131 -7.94 27.36 -6.81
N LYS A 132 -8.78 28.39 -6.69
CA LYS A 132 -9.21 29.01 -5.42
C LYS A 132 -9.53 28.02 -4.29
N LEU A 133 -9.93 26.78 -4.60
CA LEU A 133 -10.16 25.68 -3.66
C LEU A 133 -8.92 25.28 -2.83
N ALA A 134 -7.71 25.37 -3.39
CA ALA A 134 -6.48 25.08 -2.66
C ALA A 134 -6.24 26.04 -1.48
N ARG A 135 -6.78 27.27 -1.55
CA ARG A 135 -6.66 28.30 -0.50
C ARG A 135 -7.78 28.29 0.53
N ARG A 136 -8.82 27.46 0.36
CA ARG A 136 -9.91 27.35 1.35
C ARG A 136 -9.42 26.60 2.58
N HIS A 137 -9.97 26.94 3.74
CA HIS A 137 -9.79 26.12 4.94
C HIS A 137 -10.41 24.74 4.72
N LYS A 138 -9.77 23.72 5.28
CA LYS A 138 -10.24 22.33 5.30
C LYS A 138 -10.52 21.96 6.74
N LEU A 139 -11.52 21.11 6.94
CA LEU A 139 -11.81 20.51 8.24
C LEU A 139 -11.23 19.11 8.26
N ILE A 140 -10.24 18.88 9.11
CA ILE A 140 -9.68 17.56 9.35
C ILE A 140 -10.38 16.98 10.57
N VAL A 141 -10.98 15.80 10.41
CA VAL A 141 -11.72 15.10 11.46
C VAL A 141 -10.97 13.85 11.85
N PHE A 142 -10.69 13.69 13.14
CA PHE A 142 -10.16 12.45 13.70
C PHE A 142 -11.22 11.81 14.58
N SER A 143 -11.29 10.49 14.57
CA SER A 143 -12.10 9.77 15.54
C SER A 143 -11.47 8.45 15.96
N ALA A 144 -11.76 8.01 17.18
CA ALA A 144 -11.35 6.73 17.72
C ALA A 144 -12.38 6.20 18.74
N ASN A 145 -12.25 4.94 19.12
CA ASN A 145 -13.13 4.34 20.12
C ASN A 145 -12.78 4.75 21.56
N ASP A 146 -11.55 5.21 21.80
CA ASP A 146 -11.08 5.68 23.11
C ASP A 146 -10.15 6.90 22.95
N LYS A 147 -9.93 7.63 24.05
CA LYS A 147 -9.18 8.88 24.06
C LYS A 147 -7.69 8.69 23.72
N SER A 148 -7.06 7.60 24.17
CA SER A 148 -5.62 7.38 23.94
C SER A 148 -5.36 6.96 22.49
N SER A 149 -6.23 6.13 21.91
CA SER A 149 -6.22 5.79 20.48
C SER A 149 -6.41 7.03 19.61
N LEU A 150 -7.28 7.98 19.98
CA LEU A 150 -7.41 9.23 19.26
C LEU A 150 -6.09 10.03 19.27
N GLY A 151 -5.44 10.12 20.43
CA GLY A 151 -4.12 10.72 20.57
C GLY A 151 -3.07 10.04 19.68
N ALA A 152 -3.05 8.70 19.65
CA ALA A 152 -2.14 7.93 18.81
C ALA A 152 -2.39 8.16 17.31
N VAL A 153 -3.65 8.25 16.87
CA VAL A 153 -4.00 8.57 15.47
C VAL A 153 -3.51 9.96 15.09
N MET A 154 -3.69 10.96 15.95
CA MET A 154 -3.20 12.32 15.70
C MET A 154 -1.66 12.35 15.63
N LYS A 155 -0.97 11.71 16.58
CA LYS A 155 0.50 11.61 16.57
C LYS A 155 1.03 10.90 15.33
N ASN A 156 0.41 9.78 14.93
CA ASN A 156 0.79 9.06 13.72
C ASN A 156 0.53 9.88 12.45
N THR A 157 -0.44 10.79 12.48
CA THR A 157 -0.69 11.73 11.38
C THR A 157 0.42 12.76 11.26
N VAL A 158 0.92 13.30 12.38
CA VAL A 158 2.11 14.18 12.39
C VAL A 158 3.31 13.45 11.78
N ILE A 159 3.62 12.25 12.28
CA ILE A 159 4.73 11.42 11.77
C ILE A 159 4.57 11.13 10.27
N TYR A 160 3.33 10.88 9.82
CA TYR A 160 3.03 10.65 8.41
C TYR A 160 3.33 11.87 7.53
N LEU A 161 3.00 13.08 8.00
CA LEU A 161 3.25 14.32 7.27
C LEU A 161 4.73 14.69 7.25
N GLU A 162 5.44 14.55 8.37
CA GLU A 162 6.87 14.86 8.46
C GLU A 162 7.75 13.97 7.58
N ARG A 163 7.31 12.72 7.32
CA ARG A 163 8.06 11.75 6.52
C ARG A 163 7.83 11.85 5.01
N ARG A 164 6.97 12.77 4.54
CA ARG A 164 6.56 12.81 3.12
C ARG A 164 6.78 14.19 2.49
N PRO A 165 7.58 14.28 1.41
CA PRO A 165 7.72 15.52 0.64
C PRO A 165 6.37 16.03 0.10
N GLU A 166 5.44 15.13 -0.20
CA GLU A 166 4.09 15.48 -0.69
C GLU A 166 3.24 16.19 0.37
N ALA A 167 3.70 16.30 1.62
CA ALA A 167 3.03 17.08 2.66
C ALA A 167 2.83 18.55 2.25
N PHE A 168 3.69 19.07 1.39
CA PHE A 168 3.59 20.44 0.87
C PHE A 168 2.77 20.55 -0.42
N GLU A 169 2.26 19.44 -0.96
CA GLU A 169 1.31 19.47 -2.08
C GLU A 169 -0.08 19.89 -1.57
N GLY A 170 -0.62 20.99 -2.10
CA GLY A 170 -1.95 21.48 -1.69
C GLY A 170 -3.10 20.50 -1.94
N SER A 171 -2.92 19.51 -2.82
CA SER A 171 -3.89 18.44 -3.09
C SER A 171 -4.02 17.45 -1.92
N LEU A 172 -2.94 17.22 -1.15
CA LEU A 172 -2.91 16.23 -0.08
C LEU A 172 -3.88 16.57 1.03
N MET A 173 -3.91 17.84 1.50
CA MET A 173 -4.77 18.25 2.62
C MET A 173 -6.25 18.07 2.30
N ARG A 174 -6.65 18.34 1.05
CA ARG A 174 -8.01 18.10 0.60
C ARG A 174 -8.33 16.61 0.55
N SER A 175 -7.43 15.79 -0.01
CA SER A 175 -7.61 14.34 -0.05
C SER A 175 -7.64 13.72 1.35
N MET A 176 -6.85 14.25 2.29
CA MET A 176 -6.85 13.86 3.69
C MET A 176 -8.15 14.24 4.38
N ALA A 177 -8.63 15.47 4.23
CA ALA A 177 -9.93 15.91 4.75
C ALA A 177 -11.07 15.01 4.24
N TYR A 178 -11.11 14.74 2.94
CA TYR A 178 -12.09 13.83 2.34
C TYR A 178 -11.96 12.40 2.89
N THR A 179 -10.75 11.85 2.94
CA THR A 179 -10.52 10.47 3.38
C THR A 179 -10.89 10.28 4.85
N LEU A 180 -10.49 11.20 5.71
CA LEU A 180 -10.77 11.13 7.14
C LEU A 180 -12.24 11.45 7.45
N GLY A 181 -12.86 12.37 6.70
CA GLY A 181 -14.26 12.74 6.91
C GLY A 181 -15.29 11.79 6.28
N GLN A 182 -14.95 11.11 5.18
CA GLN A 182 -15.91 10.33 4.37
C GLN A 182 -15.53 8.86 4.17
N ARG A 183 -14.26 8.48 4.42
CA ARG A 183 -13.73 7.12 4.15
C ARG A 183 -13.20 6.44 5.42
N ARG A 184 -13.59 6.95 6.59
CA ARG A 184 -13.31 6.38 7.91
C ARG A 184 -14.59 6.35 8.71
N SER A 185 -14.71 5.37 9.60
CA SER A 185 -15.78 5.34 10.59
C SER A 185 -15.66 6.57 11.49
N LEU A 186 -16.80 7.17 11.84
CA LEU A 186 -16.89 8.25 12.83
C LEU A 186 -17.25 7.64 14.18
N LEU A 187 -16.25 7.54 15.06
CA LEU A 187 -16.37 6.92 16.38
C LEU A 187 -16.62 7.97 17.48
N GLN A 188 -16.86 7.51 18.71
CA GLN A 188 -17.33 8.35 19.81
C GLN A 188 -16.32 9.41 20.29
N TRP A 189 -15.02 9.15 20.28
CA TRP A 189 -14.02 10.18 20.61
C TRP A 189 -13.62 10.91 19.35
N ARG A 190 -13.87 12.22 19.29
CA ARG A 190 -13.70 13.04 18.10
C ARG A 190 -12.84 14.25 18.39
N ALA A 191 -12.12 14.66 17.36
CA ALA A 191 -11.39 15.91 17.28
C ALA A 191 -11.57 16.47 15.87
N ALA A 192 -11.71 17.79 15.75
CA ALA A 192 -11.79 18.46 14.46
C ALA A 192 -10.89 19.69 14.47
N VAL A 193 -10.12 19.87 13.39
CA VAL A 193 -9.17 20.98 13.24
C VAL A 193 -9.41 21.64 11.90
N GLN A 194 -9.59 22.96 11.92
CA GLN A 194 -9.63 23.76 10.71
C GLN A 194 -8.20 24.18 10.33
N ILE A 195 -7.79 23.87 9.11
CA ILE A 195 -6.41 24.10 8.62
C ILE A 195 -6.41 24.73 7.23
N LYS A 196 -5.41 25.53 6.89
CA LYS A 196 -5.18 25.98 5.51
C LYS A 196 -4.25 25.03 4.78
N ASP A 197 -3.18 24.61 5.45
CA ASP A 197 -2.14 23.72 4.90
C ASP A 197 -1.67 22.68 5.94
N SER A 198 -0.61 21.94 5.59
CA SER A 198 -0.05 20.87 6.42
C SER A 198 0.74 21.38 7.63
N LEU A 199 1.37 22.56 7.55
CA LEU A 199 2.10 23.14 8.67
C LEU A 199 1.12 23.55 9.77
N ASP A 200 0.01 24.20 9.40
CA ASP A 200 -1.09 24.52 10.32
C ASP A 200 -1.56 23.28 11.09
N LEU A 201 -1.68 22.13 10.39
CA LEU A 201 -2.11 20.88 10.99
C LEU A 201 -1.07 20.33 11.97
N ILE A 202 0.20 20.30 11.58
CA ILE A 202 1.30 19.82 12.44
C ILE A 202 1.38 20.66 13.71
N GLU A 203 1.33 21.99 13.58
CA GLU A 203 1.35 22.91 14.71
C GLU A 203 0.14 22.73 15.63
N ALA A 204 -1.06 22.58 15.06
CA ALA A 204 -2.26 22.36 15.86
C ALA A 204 -2.21 21.04 16.65
N LEU A 205 -1.74 19.96 16.02
CA LEU A 205 -1.63 18.65 16.65
C LEU A 205 -0.52 18.59 17.72
N ASN A 206 0.63 19.22 17.48
CA ASN A 206 1.74 19.26 18.44
C ASN A 206 1.51 20.24 19.59
N GLY A 207 0.81 21.35 19.34
CA GLY A 207 0.53 22.36 20.35
C GLY A 207 -0.58 22.00 21.34
N GLU A 208 -1.15 20.78 21.25
CA GLU A 208 -2.27 20.29 22.07
C GLU A 208 -3.51 21.22 22.09
N LYS A 209 -3.63 22.11 21.09
CA LYS A 209 -4.75 23.07 20.97
C LYS A 209 -6.05 22.42 20.46
N VAL A 210 -6.02 21.11 20.20
CA VAL A 210 -7.14 20.38 19.64
C VAL A 210 -8.13 19.98 20.72
N VAL A 211 -9.34 20.49 20.60
CA VAL A 211 -10.43 20.14 21.51
C VAL A 211 -10.91 18.72 21.21
N ILE A 212 -10.63 17.81 22.13
CA ILE A 212 -11.15 16.45 22.10
C ILE A 212 -12.47 16.40 22.85
N ARG A 213 -13.47 15.74 22.26
CA ARG A 213 -14.77 15.48 22.88
C ARG A 213 -15.20 14.03 22.66
N LYS A 214 -15.89 13.49 23.66
CA LYS A 214 -16.64 12.24 23.51
C LYS A 214 -18.07 12.61 23.12
N GLU A 215 -18.56 12.05 22.03
CA GLU A 215 -19.98 12.07 21.69
C GLU A 215 -20.72 11.16 22.66
N LEU A 216 -21.63 11.75 23.46
CA LEU A 216 -22.43 11.04 24.46
C LEU A 216 -23.86 10.80 23.98
N GLU A 217 -24.39 11.73 23.17
CA GLU A 217 -25.78 11.73 22.72
C GLU A 217 -25.90 12.22 21.27
N PRO A 218 -26.96 11.82 20.54
CA PRO A 218 -27.27 12.36 19.23
C PRO A 218 -27.48 13.88 19.27
N LEU A 219 -26.89 14.60 18.32
CA LEU A 219 -27.02 16.05 18.22
C LEU A 219 -28.46 16.45 17.88
N ARG A 220 -29.07 17.34 18.67
CA ARG A 220 -30.32 18.03 18.34
C ARG A 220 -29.98 19.45 17.88
N VAL A 221 -30.38 19.81 16.66
CA VAL A 221 -30.04 21.10 16.06
C VAL A 221 -31.31 21.96 15.96
N GLY A 222 -31.25 23.17 16.49
CA GLY A 222 -32.25 24.22 16.29
C GLY A 222 -31.60 25.42 15.60
N TYR A 223 -32.29 25.99 14.61
CA TYR A 223 -31.84 27.19 13.90
C TYR A 223 -32.64 28.38 14.42
N VAL A 224 -31.94 29.42 14.88
CA VAL A 224 -32.55 30.68 15.34
C VAL A 224 -32.23 31.77 14.33
N PHE A 225 -33.26 32.36 13.74
CA PHE A 225 -33.14 33.45 12.78
C PHE A 225 -33.31 34.77 13.53
N THR A 226 -32.28 35.61 13.53
CA THR A 226 -32.31 36.89 14.23
C THR A 226 -33.24 37.86 13.53
N GLY A 227 -33.92 38.71 14.31
CA GLY A 227 -34.70 39.83 13.78
C GLY A 227 -33.83 40.97 13.28
N GLN A 228 -34.45 42.14 13.09
CA GLN A 228 -33.76 43.37 12.69
C GLN A 228 -32.73 43.81 13.75
N GLY A 229 -31.54 44.25 13.32
CA GLY A 229 -30.46 44.74 14.20
C GLY A 229 -29.18 43.90 14.21
N ALA A 230 -29.14 42.77 13.50
CA ALA A 230 -27.95 41.91 13.37
C ALA A 230 -27.04 42.24 12.16
N GLN A 231 -27.39 43.27 11.40
CA GLN A 231 -26.55 43.77 10.30
C GLN A 231 -25.27 44.44 10.86
N TRP A 232 -24.15 44.26 10.15
CA TRP A 232 -22.85 44.86 10.44
C TRP A 232 -22.35 45.70 9.26
#